data_AF-A0A7V3T1A2-F1
#
_entry.id   AF-A0A7V3T1A2-F1
#
_cell.length_a   1.000
_cell.length_b   1.000
_cell.length_c   1.000
_cell.angle_alpha   90.00
_cell.angle_beta   90.00
_cell.angle_gamma   90.00
#
_symmetry.space_group_name_H-M   'P 1'
#
loop_
_entity.id
_entity.type
_entity.pdbx_description
1 polymer ?
#
loop_
_entity_poly.entity_id
_entity_poly.type
_entity_poly.pdbx_seq_one_letter_code
_entity_poly.pdbx_strand_id
1 'polypeptide(L)'
;MGNVALNKPATASKFMTPFSPARAVNGSLTPTSRWVGEVPCWMTVDMGAQTWVNRWVVKHMGAVGWSSPNYNMCDFSLSGSLDNINWTPIDTVTNNSANVTDRSFNPVGFRYFKVNVTNGLRTNSQLASIAEVEIYDVPPTSQYLSALTMSSGTLNPAFNKTTLIYAASVGYDTTSVTFTPTAETPTAYGANAQIKVNGVLVPSGQASPPVNLNVGSNIIPIEVTSAVGGAKATYNITITRASTQCLTNLVVLAGRNTVSINPAFDKGTLGYTANVAYGVQSVTVTPTAEDSAATIRVNGTVVESTKASGPISLNTGLNNINVEVTSASGGDKKTYTIGITRASS
;
A
#
# COMPACT_ATOMS: atom_id res chain seq x y z
N MET A 1 -23.74 10.94 -14.05
CA MET A 1 -22.72 11.18 -15.08
C MET A 1 -23.17 12.35 -15.91
N GLY A 2 -22.36 13.38 -16.04
CA GLY A 2 -22.59 14.56 -16.88
C GLY A 2 -21.54 14.67 -17.98
N ASN A 3 -21.87 15.36 -19.08
CA ASN A 3 -20.88 15.72 -20.09
C ASN A 3 -19.92 16.77 -19.50
N VAL A 4 -18.74 16.33 -19.09
CA VAL A 4 -17.70 17.18 -18.49
C VAL A 4 -16.87 17.95 -19.52
N ALA A 5 -17.01 17.64 -20.82
CA ALA A 5 -16.40 18.43 -21.89
C ALA A 5 -17.17 19.73 -22.19
N LEU A 6 -18.43 19.84 -21.75
CA LEU A 6 -19.28 20.99 -22.06
C LEU A 6 -18.65 22.31 -21.61
N ASN A 7 -18.51 23.24 -22.56
CA ASN A 7 -17.91 24.56 -22.43
C ASN A 7 -16.45 24.57 -21.94
N LYS A 8 -15.74 23.44 -22.03
CA LYS A 8 -14.32 23.37 -21.68
C LYS A 8 -13.46 24.03 -22.76
N PRO A 9 -12.29 24.61 -22.38
CA PRO A 9 -11.32 25.08 -23.35
C PRO A 9 -10.93 23.97 -24.32
N ALA A 10 -11.01 24.27 -25.62
CA ALA A 10 -10.64 23.34 -26.68
C ALA A 10 -9.65 23.98 -27.65
N THR A 11 -8.65 23.20 -28.05
CA THR A 11 -7.61 23.57 -29.02
C THR A 11 -7.57 22.55 -30.14
N ALA A 12 -6.97 22.87 -31.28
CA ALA A 12 -6.84 21.94 -32.39
C ALA A 12 -5.53 22.19 -33.14
N SER A 13 -5.02 21.15 -33.82
CA SER A 13 -3.87 21.32 -34.73
C SER A 13 -4.19 22.26 -35.89
N LYS A 14 -5.43 22.21 -36.37
CA LYS A 14 -5.94 22.99 -37.50
C LYS A 14 -7.43 23.23 -37.34
N PHE A 15 -7.93 24.36 -37.83
CA PHE A 15 -9.36 24.55 -38.06
C PHE A 15 -9.64 25.55 -39.19
N MET A 16 -10.82 25.46 -39.80
CA MET A 16 -11.28 26.42 -40.81
C MET A 16 -12.22 27.43 -40.18
N THR A 17 -11.93 28.73 -40.30
CA THR A 17 -12.81 29.79 -39.77
C THR A 17 -14.18 29.74 -40.47
N PRO A 18 -15.31 29.79 -39.74
CA PRO A 18 -15.46 30.04 -38.30
C PRO A 18 -15.55 28.77 -37.41
N PHE A 19 -15.32 27.58 -37.95
CA PHE A 19 -15.51 26.26 -37.33
C PHE A 19 -14.39 25.86 -36.35
N SER A 20 -14.19 26.67 -35.30
CA SER A 20 -13.20 26.45 -34.23
C SER A 20 -13.53 25.23 -33.35
N PRO A 21 -12.53 24.60 -32.68
CA PRO A 21 -12.76 23.46 -31.78
C PRO A 21 -13.74 23.73 -30.63
N ALA A 22 -13.80 24.97 -30.12
CA ALA A 22 -14.74 25.34 -29.05
C ALA A 22 -16.23 25.15 -29.44
N ARG A 23 -16.55 25.11 -30.73
CA ARG A 23 -17.92 24.87 -31.20
C ARG A 23 -18.36 23.41 -31.11
N ALA A 24 -17.40 22.50 -31.01
CA ALA A 24 -17.66 21.07 -30.88
C ALA A 24 -17.72 20.62 -29.41
N VAL A 25 -17.77 21.55 -28.46
CA VAL A 25 -17.93 21.25 -27.03
C VAL A 25 -18.90 22.22 -26.36
N ASN A 26 -19.76 22.89 -27.11
CA ASN A 26 -20.64 23.95 -26.59
C ASN A 26 -22.10 23.49 -26.39
N GLY A 27 -22.40 22.22 -26.70
CA GLY A 27 -23.74 21.65 -26.60
C GLY A 27 -24.73 22.09 -27.69
N SER A 28 -24.33 22.92 -28.67
CA SER A 28 -25.20 23.37 -29.75
C SER A 28 -25.18 22.38 -30.92
N LEU A 29 -26.33 21.79 -31.24
CA LEU A 29 -26.48 20.81 -32.33
C LEU A 29 -27.05 21.46 -33.60
N THR A 30 -26.43 22.55 -34.04
CA THR A 30 -26.75 23.19 -35.33
C THR A 30 -25.67 22.88 -36.36
N PRO A 31 -25.98 22.79 -37.66
CA PRO A 31 -24.98 22.54 -38.70
C PRO A 31 -23.78 23.49 -38.72
N THR A 32 -23.95 24.70 -38.20
CA THR A 32 -22.91 25.74 -38.14
C THR A 32 -22.11 25.71 -36.83
N SER A 33 -22.61 25.02 -35.79
CA SER A 33 -21.86 24.76 -34.55
C SER A 33 -21.11 23.45 -34.71
N ARG A 34 -19.90 23.54 -35.25
CA ARG A 34 -19.03 22.40 -35.51
C ARG A 34 -17.56 22.82 -35.51
N TRP A 35 -16.68 21.86 -35.30
CA TRP A 35 -15.27 21.95 -35.66
C TRP A 35 -15.04 21.35 -37.05
N VAL A 36 -14.20 22.00 -37.86
CA VAL A 36 -13.75 21.48 -39.17
C VAL A 36 -12.23 21.62 -39.27
N GLY A 37 -11.52 20.55 -39.64
CA GLY A 37 -10.07 20.52 -39.78
C GLY A 37 -9.58 19.67 -40.95
N GLU A 38 -8.38 19.94 -41.46
CA GLU A 38 -7.74 19.17 -42.54
C GLU A 38 -6.97 17.97 -41.98
N VAL A 39 -7.35 16.77 -42.40
CA VAL A 39 -6.81 15.48 -41.94
C VAL A 39 -5.38 15.26 -42.49
N PRO A 40 -4.43 14.74 -41.68
CA PRO A 40 -4.59 14.36 -40.28
C PRO A 40 -4.64 15.58 -39.36
N CYS A 41 -5.62 15.58 -38.46
CA CYS A 41 -5.82 16.64 -37.49
C CYS A 41 -6.32 16.11 -36.16
N TRP A 42 -6.21 16.94 -35.13
CA TRP A 42 -6.73 16.63 -33.81
C TRP A 42 -7.37 17.86 -33.18
N MET A 43 -8.29 17.62 -32.26
CA MET A 43 -8.71 18.60 -31.26
C MET A 43 -8.52 18.04 -29.86
N THR A 44 -8.17 18.91 -28.91
CA THR A 44 -7.95 18.59 -27.50
C THR A 44 -8.90 19.39 -26.64
N VAL A 45 -9.51 18.75 -25.65
CA VAL A 45 -10.32 19.36 -24.60
C VAL A 45 -9.52 19.37 -23.30
N ASP A 46 -9.34 20.54 -22.68
CA ASP A 46 -8.71 20.68 -21.35
C ASP A 46 -9.80 20.68 -20.26
N MET A 47 -9.82 19.65 -19.42
CA MET A 47 -10.77 19.55 -18.31
C MET A 47 -10.45 20.52 -17.16
N GLY A 48 -9.24 21.09 -17.13
CA GLY A 48 -8.71 21.98 -16.09
C GLY A 48 -8.02 21.24 -14.94
N ALA A 49 -8.46 20.02 -14.65
CA ALA A 49 -7.87 19.11 -13.67
C ALA A 49 -8.06 17.65 -14.11
N GLN A 50 -7.32 16.71 -13.48
CA GLN A 50 -7.51 15.29 -13.73
C GLN A 50 -8.96 14.88 -13.44
N THR A 51 -9.62 14.32 -14.44
CA THR A 51 -11.02 13.92 -14.40
C THR A 51 -11.14 12.46 -14.81
N TRP A 52 -11.88 11.68 -14.03
CA TRP A 52 -12.12 10.26 -14.31
C TRP A 52 -13.34 10.11 -15.21
N VAL A 53 -13.16 9.45 -16.35
CA VAL A 53 -14.16 9.30 -17.40
C VAL A 53 -14.22 7.86 -17.88
N ASN A 54 -15.36 7.41 -18.39
CA ASN A 54 -15.54 6.04 -18.89
C ASN A 54 -16.39 5.96 -20.17
N ARG A 55 -16.79 7.11 -20.73
CA ARG A 55 -17.62 7.17 -21.93
C ARG A 55 -17.32 8.44 -22.70
N TRP A 56 -17.30 8.32 -24.02
CA TRP A 56 -17.19 9.45 -24.94
C TRP A 56 -18.18 9.30 -26.08
N VAL A 57 -18.65 10.44 -26.58
CA VAL A 57 -19.60 10.52 -27.68
C VAL A 57 -19.07 11.50 -28.71
N VAL A 58 -19.09 11.10 -29.98
CA VAL A 58 -18.84 11.99 -31.12
C VAL A 58 -20.12 12.07 -31.93
N LYS A 59 -20.73 13.25 -31.98
CA LYS A 59 -21.86 13.57 -32.87
C LYS A 59 -21.30 14.12 -34.17
N HIS A 60 -21.58 13.39 -35.25
CA HIS A 60 -21.15 13.73 -36.60
C HIS A 60 -22.16 14.67 -37.28
N MET A 61 -21.86 15.09 -38.51
CA MET A 61 -22.79 15.96 -39.24
C MET A 61 -24.12 15.28 -39.58
N GLY A 62 -24.12 13.95 -39.72
CA GLY A 62 -25.36 13.17 -39.87
C GLY A 62 -26.32 13.31 -38.68
N ALA A 63 -25.81 13.60 -37.47
CA ALA A 63 -26.65 13.86 -36.29
C ALA A 63 -27.34 15.23 -36.31
N VAL A 64 -26.89 16.15 -37.18
CA VAL A 64 -27.47 17.49 -37.36
C VAL A 64 -28.10 17.65 -38.76
N GLY A 65 -28.55 16.54 -39.35
CA GLY A 65 -29.41 16.53 -40.54
C GLY A 65 -28.68 16.45 -41.89
N TRP A 66 -27.36 16.28 -41.91
CA TRP A 66 -26.62 16.09 -43.17
C TRP A 66 -26.75 14.65 -43.66
N SER A 67 -26.59 14.43 -44.97
CA SER A 67 -26.76 13.10 -45.58
C SER A 67 -25.85 12.05 -44.94
N SER A 68 -26.46 11.04 -44.32
CA SER A 68 -25.77 9.92 -43.69
C SER A 68 -25.61 8.75 -44.68
N PRO A 69 -24.48 8.02 -44.67
CA PRO A 69 -23.29 8.18 -43.81
C PRO A 69 -22.22 9.11 -44.41
N ASN A 70 -22.51 9.78 -45.54
CA ASN A 70 -21.55 10.54 -46.33
C ASN A 70 -20.78 11.62 -45.54
N TYR A 71 -21.44 12.25 -44.57
CA TYR A 71 -20.86 13.31 -43.74
C TYR A 71 -20.51 12.86 -42.31
N ASN A 72 -20.32 11.56 -42.10
CA ASN A 72 -19.78 11.02 -40.86
C ASN A 72 -18.29 10.72 -41.02
N MET A 73 -17.50 10.99 -39.99
CA MET A 73 -16.06 10.67 -40.01
C MET A 73 -15.84 9.16 -39.96
N CYS A 74 -14.79 8.67 -40.61
CA CYS A 74 -14.51 7.24 -40.74
C CYS A 74 -13.55 6.71 -39.67
N ASP A 75 -12.34 7.28 -39.56
CA ASP A 75 -11.29 6.76 -38.66
C ASP A 75 -10.80 7.85 -37.71
N PHE A 76 -11.06 7.63 -36.43
CA PHE A 76 -10.72 8.57 -35.36
C PHE A 76 -10.53 7.83 -34.03
N SER A 77 -9.80 8.45 -33.10
CA SER A 77 -9.45 7.85 -31.82
C SER A 77 -9.49 8.85 -30.68
N LEU A 78 -9.63 8.32 -29.46
CA LEU A 78 -9.51 9.07 -28.21
C LEU A 78 -8.19 8.74 -27.53
N SER A 79 -7.49 9.76 -27.05
CA SER A 79 -6.32 9.62 -26.17
C SER A 79 -6.40 10.58 -24.99
N GLY A 80 -5.80 10.20 -23.88
CA GLY A 80 -5.74 11.01 -22.65
C GLY A 80 -4.31 11.45 -22.30
N SER A 81 -4.18 12.58 -21.61
CA SER A 81 -2.90 13.08 -21.12
C SER A 81 -3.07 13.87 -19.81
N LEU A 82 -2.06 13.80 -18.93
CA LEU A 82 -1.99 14.65 -17.73
C LEU A 82 -1.26 15.97 -18.00
N ASP A 83 -0.37 16.01 -18.99
CA ASP A 83 0.58 17.11 -19.24
C ASP A 83 0.44 17.74 -20.64
N ASN A 84 -0.49 17.24 -21.47
CA ASN A 84 -0.70 17.63 -22.86
C ASN A 84 0.47 17.29 -23.81
N ILE A 85 1.44 16.50 -23.35
CA ILE A 85 2.66 16.14 -24.08
C ILE A 85 2.69 14.61 -24.30
N ASN A 86 2.54 13.85 -23.21
CA ASN A 86 2.55 12.39 -23.21
C ASN A 86 1.12 11.88 -23.30
N TRP A 87 0.82 11.12 -24.36
CA TRP A 87 -0.54 10.68 -24.68
C TRP A 87 -0.68 9.17 -24.57
N THR A 88 -1.72 8.74 -23.85
CA THR A 88 -2.11 7.34 -23.73
C THR A 88 -3.35 7.07 -24.61
N PRO A 89 -3.32 6.09 -25.53
CA PRO A 89 -4.49 5.68 -26.29
C PRO A 89 -5.61 5.14 -25.38
N ILE A 90 -6.88 5.48 -25.68
CA ILE A 90 -8.06 5.04 -24.92
C ILE A 90 -9.01 4.19 -25.78
N ASP A 91 -9.44 4.71 -26.93
CA ASP A 91 -10.37 4.02 -27.85
C ASP A 91 -10.02 4.37 -29.31
N THR A 92 -10.35 3.47 -30.24
CA THR A 92 -10.15 3.67 -31.67
C THR A 92 -11.38 3.22 -32.42
N VAL A 93 -11.84 4.07 -33.33
CA VAL A 93 -12.99 3.83 -34.20
C VAL A 93 -12.49 3.81 -35.64
N THR A 94 -12.86 2.78 -36.40
CA THR A 94 -12.50 2.64 -37.81
C THR A 94 -13.75 2.38 -38.66
N ASN A 95 -13.71 2.84 -39.91
CA ASN A 95 -14.78 2.73 -40.90
C ASN A 95 -16.17 3.08 -40.36
N ASN A 96 -16.26 4.11 -39.52
CA ASN A 96 -17.54 4.53 -38.94
C ASN A 96 -18.54 4.96 -40.02
N SER A 97 -19.81 4.62 -39.78
CA SER A 97 -20.96 5.06 -40.58
C SER A 97 -22.06 5.69 -39.72
N ALA A 98 -21.94 5.61 -38.39
CA ALA A 98 -22.96 6.10 -37.47
C ALA A 98 -22.97 7.63 -37.37
N ASN A 99 -24.16 8.21 -37.22
CA ASN A 99 -24.37 9.65 -36.98
C ASN A 99 -23.90 10.07 -35.59
N VAL A 100 -23.97 9.16 -34.62
CA VAL A 100 -23.49 9.33 -33.26
C VAL A 100 -22.68 8.10 -32.92
N THR A 101 -21.40 8.31 -32.61
CA THR A 101 -20.53 7.25 -32.10
C THR A 101 -20.49 7.38 -30.59
N ASP A 102 -21.12 6.43 -29.89
CA ASP A 102 -21.24 6.39 -28.43
C ASP A 102 -20.51 5.17 -27.89
N ARG A 103 -19.50 5.40 -27.06
CA ARG A 103 -18.51 4.37 -26.71
C ARG A 103 -18.19 4.44 -25.23
N SER A 104 -18.16 3.27 -24.59
CA SER A 104 -17.76 3.10 -23.19
C SER A 104 -16.47 2.31 -23.09
N PHE A 105 -15.69 2.58 -22.06
CA PHE A 105 -14.39 1.95 -21.77
C PHE A 105 -14.16 1.87 -20.25
N ASN A 106 -13.14 1.11 -19.82
CA ASN A 106 -12.77 1.05 -18.40
C ASN A 106 -12.32 2.45 -17.92
N PRO A 107 -12.71 2.91 -16.71
CA PRO A 107 -12.38 4.24 -16.23
C PRO A 107 -10.90 4.63 -16.39
N VAL A 108 -10.66 5.82 -16.92
CA VAL A 108 -9.32 6.43 -17.00
C VAL A 108 -9.36 7.86 -16.49
N GLY A 109 -8.25 8.32 -15.90
CA GLY A 109 -8.16 9.64 -15.28
C GLY A 109 -7.11 10.52 -15.94
N PHE A 110 -7.55 11.52 -16.73
CA PHE A 110 -6.67 12.46 -17.44
C PHE A 110 -7.18 13.89 -17.32
N ARG A 111 -6.32 14.87 -17.59
CA ARG A 111 -6.71 16.29 -17.67
C ARG A 111 -7.10 16.67 -19.09
N TYR A 112 -6.33 16.20 -20.07
CA TYR A 112 -6.54 16.50 -21.47
C TYR A 112 -7.06 15.27 -22.19
N PHE A 113 -8.05 15.47 -23.06
CA PHE A 113 -8.58 14.43 -23.93
C PHE A 113 -8.50 14.91 -25.37
N LYS A 114 -7.90 14.08 -26.24
CA LYS A 114 -7.67 14.41 -27.63
C LYS A 114 -8.42 13.46 -28.54
N VAL A 115 -9.20 14.05 -29.44
CA VAL A 115 -9.80 13.34 -30.58
C VAL A 115 -8.86 13.51 -31.76
N ASN A 116 -8.23 12.42 -32.18
CA ASN A 116 -7.36 12.39 -33.35
C ASN A 116 -8.10 11.80 -34.54
N VAL A 117 -8.05 12.46 -35.70
CA VAL A 117 -8.76 12.04 -36.92
C VAL A 117 -7.72 11.71 -37.99
N THR A 118 -7.74 10.48 -38.48
CA THR A 118 -6.82 9.97 -39.52
C THR A 118 -7.53 9.71 -40.85
N ASN A 119 -8.85 9.57 -40.83
CA ASN A 119 -9.68 9.50 -42.03
C ASN A 119 -10.98 10.24 -41.76
N GLY A 120 -11.17 11.34 -42.51
CA GLY A 120 -12.23 12.31 -42.32
C GLY A 120 -13.60 11.82 -42.76
N LEU A 121 -14.38 12.70 -43.40
CA LEU A 121 -15.72 12.41 -43.87
C LEU A 121 -15.70 11.32 -44.95
N ARG A 122 -16.69 10.44 -44.95
CA ARG A 122 -16.82 9.40 -45.99
C ARG A 122 -16.86 9.96 -47.42
N THR A 123 -17.46 11.14 -47.60
CA THR A 123 -17.52 11.83 -48.90
C THR A 123 -16.26 12.64 -49.24
N ASN A 124 -15.40 12.91 -48.24
CA ASN A 124 -14.14 13.62 -48.41
C ASN A 124 -13.21 13.29 -47.22
N SER A 125 -12.33 12.32 -47.42
CA SER A 125 -11.45 11.78 -46.38
C SER A 125 -10.43 12.79 -45.84
N GLN A 126 -10.22 13.91 -46.55
CA GLN A 126 -9.27 14.95 -46.15
C GLN A 126 -9.84 15.96 -45.16
N LEU A 127 -11.15 15.91 -44.85
CA LEU A 127 -11.80 16.84 -43.93
C LEU A 127 -12.36 16.10 -42.72
N ALA A 128 -12.06 16.57 -41.51
CA ALA A 128 -12.79 16.21 -40.30
C ALA A 128 -13.93 17.21 -40.09
N SER A 129 -15.07 16.73 -39.59
CA SER A 129 -16.16 17.61 -39.15
C SER A 129 -16.89 17.00 -37.97
N ILE A 130 -16.84 17.68 -36.81
CA ILE A 130 -17.48 17.22 -35.58
C ILE A 130 -18.51 18.26 -35.13
N ALA A 131 -19.75 17.83 -34.95
CA ALA A 131 -20.81 18.70 -34.41
C ALA A 131 -20.64 18.85 -32.89
N GLU A 132 -20.39 17.75 -32.18
CA GLU A 132 -20.15 17.77 -30.72
C GLU A 132 -19.28 16.58 -30.28
N VAL A 133 -18.36 16.83 -29.37
CA VAL A 133 -17.62 15.85 -28.57
C VAL A 133 -18.14 15.95 -27.14
N GLU A 134 -18.64 14.84 -26.62
CA GLU A 134 -19.04 14.71 -25.23
C GLU A 134 -18.10 13.72 -24.54
N ILE A 135 -17.70 14.04 -23.31
CA ILE A 135 -16.91 13.16 -22.46
C ILE A 135 -17.65 13.09 -21.13
N TYR A 136 -17.96 11.88 -20.67
CA TYR A 136 -18.77 11.68 -19.47
C TYR A 136 -17.92 11.25 -18.29
N ASP A 137 -18.09 11.93 -17.17
CA ASP A 137 -17.44 11.56 -15.92
C ASP A 137 -17.98 10.23 -15.38
N VAL A 138 -17.14 9.59 -14.59
CA VAL A 138 -17.53 8.46 -13.75
C VAL A 138 -17.19 8.82 -12.29
N PRO A 139 -18.19 8.92 -11.40
CA PRO A 139 -17.93 9.18 -10.00
C PRO A 139 -17.04 8.10 -9.38
N PRO A 140 -16.15 8.45 -8.43
CA PRO A 140 -15.37 7.45 -7.73
C PRO A 140 -16.29 6.47 -6.99
N THR A 141 -15.86 5.21 -6.89
CA THR A 141 -16.52 4.24 -6.02
C THR A 141 -15.99 4.37 -4.59
N SER A 142 -16.45 3.49 -3.69
CA SER A 142 -15.95 3.52 -2.32
C SER A 142 -14.43 3.34 -2.27
N GLN A 143 -13.80 4.19 -1.45
CA GLN A 143 -12.39 4.10 -1.07
C GLN A 143 -12.19 3.31 0.24
N TYR A 144 -13.25 2.72 0.79
CA TYR A 144 -13.20 2.05 2.10
C TYR A 144 -13.12 0.53 1.96
N LEU A 145 -12.67 -0.12 3.04
CA LEU A 145 -12.79 -1.56 3.22
C LEU A 145 -14.16 -1.92 3.83
N SER A 146 -14.72 -3.06 3.42
CA SER A 146 -15.86 -3.70 4.09
C SER A 146 -15.43 -4.62 5.23
N ALA A 147 -14.20 -5.14 5.18
CA ALA A 147 -13.60 -5.93 6.24
C ALA A 147 -12.07 -5.76 6.26
N LEU A 148 -11.48 -5.90 7.46
CA LEU A 148 -10.05 -5.99 7.65
C LEU A 148 -9.78 -6.96 8.81
N THR A 149 -9.05 -8.05 8.54
CA THR A 149 -8.62 -9.00 9.56
C THR A 149 -7.10 -9.15 9.56
N MET A 150 -6.56 -9.56 10.71
CA MET A 150 -5.14 -9.84 10.92
C MET A 150 -4.96 -11.33 11.25
N SER A 151 -3.82 -11.92 10.85
CA SER A 151 -3.50 -13.32 11.18
C SER A 151 -3.22 -13.55 12.67
N SER A 152 -2.85 -12.52 13.42
CA SER A 152 -2.56 -12.56 14.86
C SER A 152 -2.82 -11.19 15.48
N GLY A 153 -3.22 -11.17 16.74
CA GLY A 153 -3.67 -9.97 17.44
C GLY A 153 -5.10 -9.56 17.05
N THR A 154 -5.59 -8.51 17.71
CA THR A 154 -6.94 -7.97 17.50
C THR A 154 -6.86 -6.47 17.25
N LEU A 155 -7.55 -6.00 16.22
CA LEU A 155 -7.68 -4.56 15.95
C LEU A 155 -8.45 -3.87 17.08
N ASN A 156 -7.91 -2.76 17.55
CA ASN A 156 -8.53 -1.87 18.53
C ASN A 156 -8.49 -0.42 17.98
N PRO A 157 -9.64 0.22 17.77
CA PRO A 157 -11.00 -0.29 17.98
C PRO A 157 -11.34 -1.47 17.05
N ALA A 158 -12.45 -2.17 17.31
CA ALA A 158 -12.97 -3.14 16.36
C ALA A 158 -13.20 -2.47 14.99
N PHE A 159 -13.03 -3.23 13.91
CA PHE A 159 -13.05 -2.66 12.56
C PHE A 159 -14.35 -1.92 12.26
N ASN A 160 -14.20 -0.67 11.83
CA ASN A 160 -15.24 0.16 11.24
C ASN A 160 -14.67 0.86 10.01
N LYS A 161 -15.39 0.81 8.88
CA LYS A 161 -14.89 1.28 7.59
C LYS A 161 -14.41 2.74 7.57
N THR A 162 -14.97 3.62 8.41
CA THR A 162 -14.58 5.04 8.48
C THR A 162 -13.54 5.35 9.56
N THR A 163 -13.18 4.38 10.40
CA THR A 163 -12.05 4.51 11.33
C THR A 163 -10.76 4.20 10.58
N LEU A 164 -9.85 5.18 10.53
CA LEU A 164 -8.60 5.10 9.75
C LEU A 164 -7.35 4.85 10.60
N ILE A 165 -7.48 4.78 11.92
CA ILE A 165 -6.37 4.54 12.85
C ILE A 165 -6.74 3.37 13.74
N TYR A 166 -5.87 2.36 13.77
CA TYR A 166 -6.03 1.18 14.62
C TYR A 166 -4.73 0.89 15.36
N ALA A 167 -4.88 0.21 16.49
CA ALA A 167 -3.79 -0.43 17.20
C ALA A 167 -4.04 -1.94 17.30
N ALA A 168 -2.98 -2.72 17.43
CA ALA A 168 -3.04 -4.12 17.82
C ALA A 168 -1.78 -4.49 18.61
N SER A 169 -1.87 -5.53 19.44
CA SER A 169 -0.71 -6.08 20.16
C SER A 169 -0.55 -7.55 19.82
N VAL A 170 0.70 -7.99 19.69
CA VAL A 170 1.06 -9.39 19.45
C VAL A 170 2.16 -9.85 20.41
N GLY A 171 2.23 -11.15 20.67
CA GLY A 171 3.26 -11.74 21.53
C GLY A 171 4.66 -11.69 20.91
N TYR A 172 5.69 -11.89 21.74
CA TYR A 172 7.10 -11.82 21.32
C TYR A 172 7.39 -12.77 20.14
N ASP A 173 6.86 -13.99 20.15
CA ASP A 173 7.12 -14.99 19.10
C ASP A 173 6.47 -14.67 17.74
N THR A 174 5.57 -13.67 17.68
CA THR A 174 4.96 -13.23 16.41
C THR A 174 5.90 -12.31 15.65
N THR A 175 6.78 -12.89 14.83
CA THR A 175 7.78 -12.15 14.02
C THR A 175 7.19 -11.49 12.77
N SER A 176 5.99 -11.90 12.35
CA SER A 176 5.28 -11.31 11.21
C SER A 176 3.76 -11.48 11.34
N VAL A 177 3.01 -10.66 10.60
CA VAL A 177 1.57 -10.79 10.43
C VAL A 177 1.16 -10.68 8.97
N THR A 178 0.02 -11.23 8.62
CA THR A 178 -0.66 -10.94 7.35
C THR A 178 -1.96 -10.20 7.60
N PHE A 179 -2.41 -9.45 6.60
CA PHE A 179 -3.70 -8.77 6.62
C PHE A 179 -4.58 -9.30 5.49
N THR A 180 -5.86 -9.51 5.77
CA THR A 180 -6.86 -9.87 4.75
C THR A 180 -7.86 -8.72 4.63
N PRO A 181 -7.56 -7.69 3.81
CA PRO A 181 -8.47 -6.58 3.56
C PRO A 181 -9.49 -6.93 2.47
N THR A 182 -10.74 -6.52 2.64
CA THR A 182 -11.80 -6.66 1.63
C THR A 182 -12.31 -5.27 1.26
N ALA A 183 -12.24 -4.90 -0.01
CA ALA A 183 -12.77 -3.63 -0.50
C ALA A 183 -14.29 -3.57 -0.32
N GLU A 184 -14.85 -2.39 -0.04
CA GLU A 184 -16.30 -2.19 0.00
C GLU A 184 -16.91 -2.28 -1.41
N THR A 185 -16.18 -1.84 -2.43
CA THR A 185 -16.55 -2.03 -3.84
C THR A 185 -15.38 -2.68 -4.60
N PRO A 186 -15.27 -4.02 -4.55
CA PRO A 186 -14.11 -4.73 -5.13
C PRO A 186 -13.97 -4.53 -6.63
N THR A 187 -15.09 -4.47 -7.35
CA THR A 187 -15.12 -4.28 -8.80
C THR A 187 -16.25 -3.32 -9.17
N ALA A 188 -15.98 -2.39 -10.09
CA ALA A 188 -16.97 -1.52 -10.68
C ALA A 188 -16.48 -1.02 -12.04
N TYR A 189 -17.38 -0.87 -13.01
CA TYR A 189 -17.07 -0.38 -14.36
C TYR A 189 -15.92 -1.17 -15.04
N GLY A 190 -15.84 -2.49 -14.81
CA GLY A 190 -14.79 -3.34 -15.39
C GLY A 190 -13.39 -3.16 -14.78
N ALA A 191 -13.26 -2.37 -13.71
CA ALA A 191 -12.01 -2.15 -12.98
C ALA A 191 -12.12 -2.63 -11.52
N ASN A 192 -10.98 -2.98 -10.92
CA ASN A 192 -10.89 -3.45 -9.54
C ASN A 192 -10.36 -2.35 -8.61
N ALA A 193 -10.89 -2.29 -7.38
CA ALA A 193 -10.28 -1.48 -6.33
C ALA A 193 -8.85 -1.97 -6.05
N GLN A 194 -7.94 -1.03 -5.82
CA GLN A 194 -6.55 -1.35 -5.52
C GLN A 194 -6.31 -1.23 -4.03
N ILE A 195 -5.93 -2.32 -3.38
CA ILE A 195 -5.51 -2.34 -1.98
C ILE A 195 -4.01 -2.58 -1.92
N LYS A 196 -3.27 -1.76 -1.18
CA LYS A 196 -1.86 -1.98 -0.87
C LYS A 196 -1.67 -2.16 0.62
N VAL A 197 -1.04 -3.25 1.03
CA VAL A 197 -0.63 -3.49 2.42
C VAL A 197 0.87 -3.29 2.50
N ASN A 198 1.31 -2.30 3.29
CA ASN A 198 2.71 -1.91 3.37
C ASN A 198 3.37 -1.66 2.00
N GLY A 199 2.63 -1.01 1.09
CA GLY A 199 3.06 -0.72 -0.28
C GLY A 199 2.90 -1.87 -1.28
N VAL A 200 2.61 -3.11 -0.84
CA VAL A 200 2.44 -4.28 -1.71
C VAL A 200 0.98 -4.44 -2.12
N LEU A 201 0.70 -4.60 -3.42
CA LEU A 201 -0.66 -4.82 -3.94
C LEU A 201 -1.24 -6.15 -3.43
N VAL A 202 -2.46 -6.11 -2.88
CA VAL A 202 -3.18 -7.26 -2.33
C VAL A 202 -4.57 -7.32 -2.96
N PRO A 203 -5.00 -8.46 -3.55
CA PRO A 203 -6.36 -8.62 -4.03
C PRO A 203 -7.38 -8.55 -2.90
N SER A 204 -8.55 -7.97 -3.17
CA SER A 204 -9.64 -7.90 -2.19
C SER A 204 -10.03 -9.29 -1.66
N GLY A 205 -10.10 -9.43 -0.34
CA GLY A 205 -10.46 -10.67 0.36
C GLY A 205 -9.34 -11.70 0.43
N GLN A 206 -8.12 -11.38 -0.03
CA GLN A 206 -6.95 -12.26 0.05
C GLN A 206 -5.96 -11.78 1.11
N ALA A 207 -5.24 -12.72 1.71
CA ALA A 207 -4.19 -12.38 2.66
C ALA A 207 -3.01 -11.73 1.93
N SER A 208 -2.44 -10.69 2.55
CA SER A 208 -1.18 -10.10 2.13
C SER A 208 -0.02 -11.10 2.29
N PRO A 209 1.12 -10.86 1.62
CA PRO A 209 2.39 -11.44 2.06
C PRO A 209 2.68 -11.09 3.53
N PRO A 210 3.51 -11.90 4.24
CA PRO A 210 3.91 -11.60 5.61
C PRO A 210 4.62 -10.24 5.73
N VAL A 211 4.18 -9.45 6.70
CA VAL A 211 4.81 -8.18 7.11
C VAL A 211 5.62 -8.45 8.36
N ASN A 212 6.95 -8.37 8.25
CA ASN A 212 7.86 -8.60 9.38
C ASN A 212 7.72 -7.48 10.42
N LEU A 213 7.79 -7.87 11.70
CA LEU A 213 7.63 -6.99 12.84
C LEU A 213 8.93 -6.92 13.64
N ASN A 214 9.37 -5.70 13.92
CA ASN A 214 10.37 -5.43 14.93
C ASN A 214 9.72 -5.49 16.32
N VAL A 215 10.50 -5.79 17.36
CA VAL A 215 10.04 -5.61 18.74
C VAL A 215 9.64 -4.15 18.95
N GLY A 216 8.54 -3.91 19.67
CA GLY A 216 7.97 -2.59 19.85
C GLY A 216 6.98 -2.20 18.75
N SER A 217 6.89 -0.90 18.49
CA SER A 217 5.86 -0.31 17.61
C SER A 217 6.22 -0.44 16.12
N ASN A 218 5.28 -0.94 15.32
CA ASN A 218 5.36 -1.08 13.87
C ASN A 218 4.13 -0.39 13.25
N ILE A 219 4.33 0.55 12.32
CA ILE A 219 3.21 1.23 11.64
C ILE A 219 3.05 0.64 10.25
N ILE A 220 1.90 0.01 10.00
CA ILE A 220 1.58 -0.63 8.72
C ILE A 220 0.45 0.15 8.04
N PRO A 221 0.73 0.85 6.93
CA PRO A 221 -0.32 1.49 6.14
C PRO A 221 -1.01 0.48 5.24
N ILE A 222 -2.34 0.55 5.20
CA ILE A 222 -3.17 -0.12 4.19
C ILE A 222 -3.87 0.95 3.37
N GLU A 223 -3.43 1.12 2.13
CA GLU A 223 -3.98 2.10 1.20
C GLU A 223 -5.05 1.45 0.33
N VAL A 224 -6.19 2.11 0.17
CA VAL A 224 -7.27 1.67 -0.69
C VAL A 224 -7.55 2.78 -1.68
N THR A 225 -7.46 2.46 -2.97
CA THR A 225 -7.89 3.32 -4.07
C THR A 225 -9.17 2.74 -4.65
N SER A 226 -10.17 3.59 -4.89
CA SER A 226 -11.43 3.17 -5.49
C SER A 226 -11.21 2.45 -6.83
N ALA A 227 -12.13 1.58 -7.22
CA ALA A 227 -12.06 0.85 -8.49
C ALA A 227 -12.03 1.77 -9.72
N VAL A 228 -12.63 2.95 -9.59
CA VAL A 228 -12.67 3.98 -10.63
C VAL A 228 -11.45 4.90 -10.56
N GLY A 229 -10.70 4.88 -9.45
CA GLY A 229 -9.62 5.83 -9.19
C GLY A 229 -10.08 7.12 -8.50
N GLY A 230 -9.13 8.03 -8.30
CA GLY A 230 -9.36 9.36 -7.70
C GLY A 230 -9.48 9.34 -6.17
N ALA A 231 -10.48 8.62 -5.64
CA ALA A 231 -10.71 8.51 -4.20
C ALA A 231 -9.75 7.50 -3.55
N LYS A 232 -9.15 7.88 -2.41
CA LYS A 232 -8.20 7.09 -1.63
C LYS A 232 -8.45 7.22 -0.13
N ALA A 233 -8.36 6.10 0.59
CA ALA A 233 -8.27 6.09 2.05
C ALA A 233 -7.05 5.28 2.50
N THR A 234 -6.46 5.67 3.63
CA THR A 234 -5.33 4.96 4.23
C THR A 234 -5.68 4.59 5.66
N TYR A 235 -5.69 3.30 5.96
CA TYR A 235 -5.80 2.76 7.31
C TYR A 235 -4.38 2.62 7.88
N ASN A 236 -4.09 3.28 8.99
CA ASN A 236 -2.81 3.18 9.69
C ASN A 236 -2.96 2.23 10.89
N ILE A 237 -2.32 1.07 10.82
CA ILE A 237 -2.36 0.07 11.89
C ILE A 237 -1.03 0.11 12.64
N THR A 238 -1.09 0.50 13.91
CA THR A 238 0.07 0.46 14.81
C THR A 238 0.07 -0.88 15.54
N ILE A 239 1.02 -1.76 15.22
CA ILE A 239 1.19 -3.04 15.87
C ILE A 239 2.33 -2.94 16.89
N THR A 240 2.03 -3.20 18.16
CA THR A 240 3.04 -3.35 19.21
C THR A 240 3.36 -4.82 19.39
N ARG A 241 4.55 -5.24 18.94
CA ARG A 241 5.09 -6.56 19.24
C ARG A 241 5.75 -6.53 20.62
N ALA A 242 5.35 -7.43 21.50
CA ALA A 242 5.91 -7.52 22.86
C ALA A 242 7.43 -7.79 22.83
N SER A 243 8.15 -7.35 23.87
CA SER A 243 9.52 -7.77 24.20
C SER A 243 9.51 -8.92 25.21
N THR A 244 10.63 -9.62 25.38
CA THR A 244 10.78 -10.67 26.41
C THR A 244 11.99 -10.42 27.31
N GLN A 245 11.88 -10.91 28.53
CA GLN A 245 12.87 -10.88 29.60
C GLN A 245 13.51 -12.27 29.83
N CYS A 246 13.35 -13.20 28.89
CA CYS A 246 13.91 -14.54 29.02
C CYS A 246 15.35 -14.61 28.49
N LEU A 247 16.12 -15.57 29.02
CA LEU A 247 17.36 -16.04 28.42
C LEU A 247 17.09 -17.28 27.55
N THR A 248 17.90 -17.47 26.50
CA THR A 248 17.98 -18.72 25.72
C THR A 248 19.15 -19.61 26.16
N ASN A 249 20.13 -19.04 26.88
CA ASN A 249 21.24 -19.81 27.44
C ASN A 249 21.83 -19.12 28.68
N LEU A 250 22.45 -19.91 29.55
CA LEU A 250 23.16 -19.45 30.74
C LEU A 250 24.36 -20.35 31.01
N VAL A 251 25.56 -19.84 30.76
CA VAL A 251 26.81 -20.60 30.92
C VAL A 251 27.62 -20.05 32.08
N VAL A 252 28.13 -20.95 32.93
CA VAL A 252 29.05 -20.62 34.02
C VAL A 252 30.42 -21.21 33.71
N LEU A 253 31.48 -20.41 33.81
CA LEU A 253 32.86 -20.87 33.61
C LEU A 253 33.71 -20.62 34.86
N ALA A 254 34.55 -21.59 35.21
CA ALA A 254 35.66 -21.45 36.16
C ALA A 254 36.97 -21.41 35.37
N GLY A 255 37.46 -20.20 35.07
CA GLY A 255 38.54 -20.01 34.11
C GLY A 255 38.09 -20.44 32.70
N ARG A 256 38.69 -21.52 32.16
CA ARG A 256 38.33 -22.08 30.84
C ARG A 256 37.38 -23.27 30.92
N ASN A 257 37.07 -23.76 32.12
CA ASN A 257 36.29 -24.97 32.32
C ASN A 257 34.82 -24.62 32.54
N THR A 258 33.93 -25.33 31.86
CA THR A 258 32.49 -25.20 32.08
C THR A 258 32.10 -25.77 33.44
N VAL A 259 31.29 -25.01 34.17
CA VAL A 259 30.66 -25.45 35.41
C VAL A 259 29.23 -25.84 35.08
N SER A 260 28.90 -27.12 35.20
CA SER A 260 27.56 -27.62 34.95
C SER A 260 26.59 -27.10 36.00
N ILE A 261 25.51 -26.47 35.55
CA ILE A 261 24.38 -26.07 36.39
C ILE A 261 23.32 -27.19 36.40
N ASN A 262 22.64 -27.35 37.53
CA ASN A 262 21.57 -28.33 37.74
C ASN A 262 20.31 -27.62 38.27
N PRO A 263 19.15 -27.75 37.61
CA PRO A 263 18.92 -28.48 36.34
C PRO A 263 19.69 -27.88 35.15
N ALA A 264 19.74 -28.62 34.03
CA ALA A 264 20.21 -28.05 32.77
C ALA A 264 19.37 -26.81 32.42
N PHE A 265 19.96 -25.86 31.68
CA PHE A 265 19.28 -24.60 31.41
C PHE A 265 17.97 -24.81 30.66
N ASP A 266 16.90 -24.26 31.23
CA ASP A 266 15.58 -24.12 30.62
C ASP A 266 15.03 -22.73 30.97
N LYS A 267 14.47 -22.02 29.99
CA LYS A 267 14.09 -20.61 30.13
C LYS A 267 12.97 -20.35 31.17
N GLY A 268 12.19 -21.37 31.51
CA GLY A 268 11.15 -21.33 32.53
C GLY A 268 11.67 -21.58 33.95
N THR A 269 12.87 -22.14 34.09
CA THR A 269 13.49 -22.41 35.39
C THR A 269 14.24 -21.18 35.90
N LEU A 270 13.99 -20.76 37.14
CA LEU A 270 14.59 -19.55 37.71
C LEU A 270 15.70 -19.82 38.73
N GLY A 271 15.85 -21.06 39.21
CA GLY A 271 16.84 -21.45 40.21
C GLY A 271 17.70 -22.60 39.74
N TYR A 272 19.01 -22.45 39.86
CA TYR A 272 20.01 -23.45 39.51
C TYR A 272 21.03 -23.61 40.62
N THR A 273 21.65 -24.78 40.68
CA THR A 273 22.75 -25.08 41.58
C THR A 273 23.97 -25.56 40.81
N ALA A 274 25.17 -25.30 41.33
CA ALA A 274 26.41 -25.85 40.80
C ALA A 274 27.42 -26.04 41.92
N ASN A 275 28.36 -26.97 41.72
CA ASN A 275 29.46 -27.21 42.65
C ASN A 275 30.79 -26.93 41.97
N VAL A 276 31.72 -26.30 42.70
CA VAL A 276 33.09 -26.07 42.22
C VAL A 276 34.11 -26.52 43.26
N ALA A 277 35.27 -26.98 42.80
CA ALA A 277 36.37 -27.38 43.67
C ALA A 277 36.90 -26.21 44.50
N TYR A 278 37.54 -26.50 45.63
CA TYR A 278 38.09 -25.50 46.55
C TYR A 278 39.03 -24.49 45.87
N GLY A 279 39.82 -24.93 44.90
CA GLY A 279 40.75 -24.08 44.14
C GLY A 279 40.10 -23.03 43.23
N VAL A 280 38.78 -23.11 42.97
CA VAL A 280 38.07 -22.14 42.13
C VAL A 280 37.73 -20.90 42.94
N GLN A 281 38.53 -19.83 42.79
CA GLN A 281 38.33 -18.58 43.53
C GLN A 281 37.27 -17.65 42.91
N SER A 282 36.96 -17.82 41.63
CA SER A 282 35.97 -17.01 40.93
C SER A 282 35.37 -17.77 39.75
N VAL A 283 34.18 -17.35 39.35
CA VAL A 283 33.53 -17.77 38.09
C VAL A 283 33.16 -16.57 37.24
N THR A 284 32.89 -16.79 35.96
CA THR A 284 32.23 -15.82 35.08
C THR A 284 30.91 -16.40 34.59
N VAL A 285 29.92 -15.55 34.36
CA VAL A 285 28.61 -15.94 33.82
C VAL A 285 28.44 -15.34 32.44
N THR A 286 28.07 -16.16 31.45
CA THR A 286 27.75 -15.75 30.08
C THR A 286 26.28 -16.03 29.81
N PRO A 287 25.39 -15.04 30.00
CA PRO A 287 23.98 -15.15 29.65
C PRO A 287 23.72 -14.84 28.17
N THR A 288 22.74 -15.50 27.56
CA THR A 288 22.25 -15.17 26.21
C THR A 288 20.78 -14.78 26.28
N ALA A 289 20.44 -13.53 25.99
CA ALA A 289 19.06 -13.06 25.95
C ALA A 289 18.27 -13.69 24.78
N GLU A 290 16.98 -13.94 25.00
CA GLU A 290 16.02 -14.29 23.93
C GLU A 290 15.70 -13.07 23.07
N ASP A 291 15.55 -11.89 23.69
CA ASP A 291 15.46 -10.59 23.04
C ASP A 291 16.81 -9.89 23.09
N SER A 292 17.43 -9.66 21.94
CA SER A 292 18.72 -8.98 21.84
C SER A 292 18.70 -7.54 22.38
N ALA A 293 17.53 -6.90 22.48
CA ALA A 293 17.37 -5.57 23.05
C ALA A 293 17.10 -5.59 24.57
N ALA A 294 16.96 -6.76 25.20
CA ALA A 294 16.82 -6.86 26.65
C ALA A 294 18.11 -6.45 27.38
N THR A 295 17.97 -5.84 28.56
CA THR A 295 19.12 -5.49 29.40
C THR A 295 19.38 -6.62 30.39
N ILE A 296 20.61 -7.14 30.43
CA ILE A 296 21.03 -8.16 31.40
C ILE A 296 21.93 -7.52 32.46
N ARG A 297 21.71 -7.86 33.73
CA ARG A 297 22.57 -7.51 34.86
C ARG A 297 22.98 -8.76 35.63
N VAL A 298 24.28 -8.98 35.79
CA VAL A 298 24.84 -10.02 36.66
C VAL A 298 25.32 -9.38 37.95
N ASN A 299 24.72 -9.75 39.08
CA ASN A 299 24.94 -9.11 40.39
C ASN A 299 24.87 -7.57 40.33
N GLY A 300 23.88 -7.05 39.59
CA GLY A 300 23.64 -5.62 39.42
C GLY A 300 24.47 -4.93 38.32
N THR A 301 25.54 -5.56 37.83
CA THR A 301 26.42 -5.03 36.78
C THR A 301 25.89 -5.41 35.39
N VAL A 302 25.80 -4.45 34.47
CA VAL A 302 25.33 -4.70 33.10
C VAL A 302 26.28 -5.62 32.36
N VAL A 303 25.73 -6.62 31.66
CA VAL A 303 26.47 -7.58 30.83
C VAL A 303 25.78 -7.66 29.47
N GLU A 304 26.55 -7.58 28.39
CA GLU A 304 26.02 -7.79 27.04
C GLU A 304 25.66 -9.25 26.81
N SER A 305 24.57 -9.50 26.07
CA SER A 305 24.18 -10.85 25.68
C SER A 305 25.33 -11.55 24.95
N THR A 306 25.55 -12.83 25.26
CA THR A 306 26.65 -13.69 24.77
C THR A 306 28.06 -13.31 25.24
N LYS A 307 28.21 -12.29 26.09
CA LYS A 307 29.49 -11.91 26.69
C LYS A 307 29.59 -12.38 28.13
N ALA A 308 30.79 -12.80 28.52
CA ALA A 308 31.07 -13.17 29.90
C ALA A 308 31.03 -11.91 30.78
N SER A 309 30.45 -12.05 31.97
CA SER A 309 30.60 -11.07 33.05
C SER A 309 32.06 -10.90 33.44
N GLY A 310 32.35 -9.84 34.21
CA GLY A 310 33.58 -9.82 35.01
C GLY A 310 33.66 -11.02 35.98
N PRO A 311 34.86 -11.34 36.50
CA PRO A 311 35.02 -12.41 37.47
C PRO A 311 34.23 -12.12 38.75
N ILE A 312 33.51 -13.12 39.24
CA ILE A 312 32.72 -13.08 40.46
C ILE A 312 33.44 -13.94 41.50
N SER A 313 34.00 -13.29 42.53
CA SER A 313 34.71 -13.98 43.61
C SER A 313 33.76 -14.88 44.42
N LEU A 314 34.25 -16.06 44.79
CA LEU A 314 33.52 -17.06 45.57
C LEU A 314 34.10 -17.19 46.97
N ASN A 315 33.23 -17.10 47.98
CA ASN A 315 33.53 -17.55 49.33
C ASN A 315 33.39 -19.08 49.42
N THR A 316 34.03 -19.73 50.39
CA THR A 316 33.74 -21.14 50.70
C THR A 316 32.28 -21.30 51.11
N GLY A 317 31.61 -22.36 50.66
CA GLY A 317 30.16 -22.54 50.85
C GLY A 317 29.32 -21.97 49.71
N LEU A 318 28.06 -21.66 49.99
CA LEU A 318 27.07 -21.22 49.00
C LEU A 318 27.26 -19.75 48.62
N ASN A 319 27.32 -19.49 47.32
CA ASN A 319 27.37 -18.15 46.72
C ASN A 319 26.20 -18.01 45.75
N ASN A 320 25.33 -17.03 45.96
CA ASN A 320 24.22 -16.77 45.04
C ASN A 320 24.63 -15.73 44.01
N ILE A 321 24.45 -16.06 42.74
CA ILE A 321 24.66 -15.16 41.61
C ILE A 321 23.30 -14.88 40.97
N ASN A 322 22.92 -13.60 40.93
CA ASN A 322 21.66 -13.17 40.34
C ASN A 322 21.90 -12.63 38.94
N VAL A 323 21.17 -13.16 37.97
CA VAL A 323 21.13 -12.68 36.59
C VAL A 323 19.75 -12.12 36.32
N GLU A 324 19.62 -10.80 36.45
CA GLU A 324 18.37 -10.08 36.18
C GLU A 324 18.33 -9.70 34.69
N VAL A 325 17.24 -10.03 34.02
CA VAL A 325 16.94 -9.62 32.65
C VAL A 325 15.73 -8.70 32.69
N THR A 326 15.84 -7.52 32.09
CA THR A 326 14.75 -6.56 31.92
C THR A 326 14.37 -6.52 30.46
N SER A 327 13.07 -6.67 30.15
CA SER A 327 12.56 -6.61 28.77
C SER A 327 12.85 -5.25 28.12
N ALA A 328 12.95 -5.21 26.79
CA ALA A 328 13.30 -3.99 26.06
C ALA A 328 12.28 -2.85 26.24
N SER A 329 10.99 -3.16 26.43
CA SER A 329 9.96 -2.16 26.70
C SER A 329 10.05 -1.52 28.09
N GLY A 330 10.86 -2.09 29.00
CA GLY A 330 10.83 -1.77 30.42
C GLY A 330 9.58 -2.34 31.12
N GLY A 331 9.65 -2.46 32.44
CA GLY A 331 8.54 -2.94 33.29
C GLY A 331 8.67 -4.40 33.69
N ASP A 332 8.88 -5.31 32.74
CA ASP A 332 8.98 -6.75 33.03
C ASP A 332 10.43 -7.16 33.32
N LYS A 333 10.59 -7.91 34.41
CA LYS A 333 11.88 -8.45 34.84
C LYS A 333 11.78 -9.94 35.11
N LYS A 334 12.89 -10.64 34.90
CA LYS A 334 13.06 -12.03 35.29
C LYS A 334 14.46 -12.24 35.82
N THR A 335 14.56 -12.89 36.98
CA THR A 335 15.85 -13.12 37.65
C THR A 335 16.13 -14.61 37.70
N TYR A 336 17.23 -15.02 37.07
CA TYR A 336 17.79 -16.36 37.18
C TYR A 336 18.83 -16.39 38.30
N THR A 337 18.69 -17.30 39.25
CA THR A 337 19.57 -17.42 40.42
C THR A 337 20.42 -18.67 40.31
N ILE A 338 21.74 -18.53 40.42
CA ILE A 338 22.69 -19.64 40.43
C ILE A 338 23.32 -19.73 41.82
N GLY A 339 22.99 -20.78 42.57
CA GLY A 339 23.64 -21.12 43.82
C GLY A 339 24.90 -21.96 43.58
N ILE A 340 26.07 -21.34 43.68
CA ILE A 340 27.36 -22.03 43.52
C ILE A 340 27.93 -22.39 44.88
N THR A 341 28.03 -23.69 45.17
CA THR A 341 28.70 -24.19 46.36
C THR A 341 30.17 -24.45 46.05
N ARG A 342 31.06 -23.66 46.67
CA ARG A 342 32.51 -23.88 46.64
C ARG A 342 32.90 -24.81 47.78
N ALA A 343 33.60 -25.90 47.47
CA ALA A 343 34.08 -26.86 48.48
C ALA A 343 34.95 -26.17 49.56
N SER A 344 35.02 -26.77 50.75
CA SER A 344 35.74 -26.23 51.92
C SER A 344 37.21 -26.67 52.03
N SER A 345 37.63 -27.66 51.23
CA SER A 345 38.99 -28.23 51.19
C SER A 345 39.26 -28.87 49.84
#